data_AF-A0A7H4PPP2-F1
#
_entry.id   AF-A0A7H4PPP2-F1
#
_cell.length_a   1.000
_cell.length_b   1.000
_cell.length_c   1.000
_cell.angle_alpha   90.00
_cell.angle_beta   90.00
_cell.angle_gamma   90.00
#
_symmetry.space_group_name_H-M   'P 1'
#
loop_
_entity.id
_entity.type
_entity.pdbx_description
1 polymer ?
#
loop_
_entity_poly.entity_id
_entity_poly.type
_entity_poly.pdbx_seq_one_letter_code
_entity_poly.pdbx_strand_id
1 'polypeptide(L)'
;MCTDMGGPVNKAAYAFGVGLLSTQTYAPMAAIMAAGMVPPLALGLATLVARNKFDKAQQEGGKAALVLGLCFITEGAIPFAARDPMRVLPCCIVGGAVTGAMSMAVGG
;
A
#
# COMPACT_ATOMS: atom_id res chain seq x y z
N MET A 1 1.65 3.86 -5.70
CA MET A 1 0.79 2.67 -5.58
C MET A 1 -0.32 2.77 -4.52
N CYS A 2 -0.50 3.93 -3.89
CA CYS A 2 -1.34 4.01 -2.67
C CYS A 2 -2.60 4.87 -2.84
N THR A 3 -2.86 5.32 -4.07
CA THR A 3 -3.88 6.32 -4.39
C THR A 3 -5.26 5.73 -4.63
N ASP A 4 -5.33 4.53 -5.20
CA ASP A 4 -6.57 3.94 -5.71
C ASP A 4 -6.64 2.41 -5.49
N MET A 5 -5.83 1.88 -4.57
CA MET A 5 -5.84 0.48 -4.11
C MET A 5 -5.99 -0.58 -5.24
N GLY A 6 -5.21 -0.45 -6.32
CA GLY A 6 -5.27 -1.38 -7.47
C GLY A 6 -5.99 -0.83 -8.71
N GLY A 7 -6.45 0.43 -8.64
CA GLY A 7 -7.07 1.14 -9.75
C GLY A 7 -6.12 1.54 -10.91
N PRO A 8 -6.58 2.42 -11.82
CA PRO A 8 -5.84 2.83 -13.01
C PRO A 8 -4.48 3.47 -12.74
N VAL A 9 -4.37 4.29 -11.69
CA VAL A 9 -3.10 4.96 -11.31
C VAL A 9 -2.09 3.93 -10.83
N ASN A 10 -2.56 2.93 -10.06
CA ASN A 10 -1.74 1.80 -9.68
C ASN A 10 -1.23 1.06 -10.93
N LYS A 11 -2.13 0.64 -11.82
CA LYS A 11 -1.75 -0.14 -13.01
C LYS A 11 -0.80 0.62 -13.93
N ALA A 12 -1.01 1.93 -14.11
CA ALA A 12 -0.11 2.78 -14.89
C ALA A 12 1.30 2.84 -14.28
N ALA A 13 1.40 3.04 -12.96
CA ALA A 13 2.69 3.02 -12.27
C ALA A 13 3.40 1.67 -12.40
N TYR A 14 2.67 0.56 -12.26
CA TYR A 14 3.24 -0.79 -12.42
C TYR A 14 3.74 -1.03 -13.84
N ALA A 15 2.95 -0.66 -14.86
CA ALA A 15 3.33 -0.79 -16.26
C ALA A 15 4.60 0.03 -16.58
N PHE A 16 4.72 1.23 -16.01
CA PHE A 16 5.93 2.04 -16.11
C PHE A 16 7.15 1.34 -15.50
N GLY A 17 7.03 0.81 -14.29
CA GLY A 17 8.09 0.02 -13.64
C GLY A 17 8.51 -1.19 -14.47
N VAL A 18 7.55 -1.93 -15.02
CA VAL A 18 7.79 -3.08 -15.90
C VAL A 18 8.50 -2.66 -17.19
N GLY A 19 8.13 -1.53 -17.79
CA GLY A 19 8.79 -1.02 -19.00
C GLY A 19 10.29 -0.76 -18.79
N LEU A 20 10.67 -0.26 -17.62
CA LEU A 20 12.05 0.04 -17.25
C LEU A 20 12.90 -1.20 -16.90
N LEU A 21 12.26 -2.36 -16.67
CA LEU A 21 13.00 -3.62 -16.51
C LEU A 21 13.77 -4.00 -17.77
N SER A 22 13.24 -3.66 -18.95
CA SER A 22 13.90 -3.92 -20.23
C SER A 22 15.22 -3.16 -20.39
N THR A 23 15.35 -2.01 -19.72
CA THR A 23 16.55 -1.16 -19.70
C THR A 23 17.43 -1.40 -18.46
N GLN A 24 17.25 -2.54 -17.78
CA GLN A 24 18.01 -2.91 -16.57
C GLN A 24 17.87 -1.89 -15.43
N THR A 25 16.78 -1.12 -15.40
CA THR A 25 16.53 -0.10 -14.38
C THR A 25 15.53 -0.64 -13.36
N TYR A 26 16.04 -1.23 -12.27
CA TYR A 26 15.24 -1.98 -11.29
C TYR A 26 14.68 -1.13 -10.15
N ALA A 27 15.36 -0.03 -9.80
CA ALA A 27 14.98 0.87 -8.70
C ALA A 27 13.49 1.27 -8.69
N PRO A 28 12.90 1.70 -9.83
CA PRO A 28 11.50 2.13 -9.84
C PRO A 28 10.55 0.98 -9.54
N MET A 29 10.85 -0.23 -10.02
CA MET A 29 10.04 -1.42 -9.75
C MET A 29 10.09 -1.79 -8.27
N ALA A 30 11.27 -1.73 -7.64
CA ALA A 30 11.42 -1.97 -6.21
C ALA A 30 10.60 -0.96 -5.38
N ALA A 31 10.67 0.32 -5.73
CA ALA A 31 9.89 1.37 -5.06
C ALA A 31 8.37 1.19 -5.24
N ILE A 32 7.92 0.79 -6.43
CA ILE A 32 6.51 0.48 -6.71
C ILE A 32 6.05 -0.69 -5.83
N MET A 33 6.83 -1.77 -5.77
CA MET A 33 6.47 -2.94 -4.97
C MET A 33 6.48 -2.64 -3.47
N ALA A 34 7.49 -1.95 -2.96
CA ALA A 34 7.53 -1.55 -1.56
C ALA A 34 6.34 -0.65 -1.20
N ALA A 35 6.04 0.36 -2.03
CA ALA A 35 4.92 1.26 -1.80
C ALA A 35 3.55 0.55 -1.87
N GLY A 36 3.36 -0.43 -2.75
CA GLY A 36 2.08 -1.13 -2.90
C GLY A 36 1.68 -2.03 -1.72
N MET A 37 2.65 -2.44 -0.89
CA MET A 37 2.36 -3.16 0.36
C MET A 37 1.89 -2.24 1.49
N VAL A 38 2.18 -0.94 1.41
CA VAL A 38 1.97 0.02 2.52
C VAL A 38 0.50 0.14 2.92
N PRO A 39 -0.48 0.34 2.03
CA PRO A 39 -1.87 0.54 2.45
C PRO A 39 -2.45 -0.61 3.29
N PRO A 40 -2.43 -1.89 2.82
CA PRO A 40 -2.98 -3.00 3.60
C PRO A 40 -2.17 -3.31 4.87
N LEU A 41 -0.84 -3.19 4.84
CA LEU A 41 0.00 -3.39 6.02
C LEU A 41 -0.23 -2.32 7.09
N ALA A 42 -0.31 -1.05 6.69
CA ALA A 42 -0.52 0.07 7.61
C ALA A 42 -1.89 -0.03 8.30
N LEU A 43 -2.95 -0.35 7.54
CA LEU A 43 -4.29 -0.53 8.09
C LEU A 43 -4.38 -1.76 8.99
N GLY A 44 -3.79 -2.86 8.56
CA GLY A 44 -3.69 -4.06 9.37
C GLY A 44 -2.96 -3.82 10.68
N LEU A 45 -1.81 -3.15 10.65
CA LEU A 45 -1.08 -2.74 11.86
C LEU A 45 -1.89 -1.77 12.72
N ALA A 46 -2.55 -0.79 12.11
CA ALA A 46 -3.38 0.16 12.84
C ALA A 46 -4.50 -0.53 13.63
N THR A 47 -5.12 -1.58 13.06
CA THR A 47 -6.16 -2.36 13.76
C THR A 47 -5.62 -3.18 14.92
N LEU A 48 -4.35 -3.61 14.88
CA LEU A 48 -3.69 -4.30 15.99
C LEU A 48 -3.27 -3.34 17.11
N VAL A 49 -2.62 -2.22 16.74
CA VAL A 49 -2.07 -1.25 17.70
C VAL A 49 -3.17 -0.42 18.36
N ALA A 50 -4.12 0.07 17.56
CA ALA A 50 -5.20 0.93 18.01
C ALA A 50 -6.55 0.19 18.01
N ARG A 51 -6.57 -1.09 18.38
CA ARG A 51 -7.76 -1.96 18.36
C ARG A 51 -9.03 -1.32 18.95
N ASN A 52 -8.88 -0.51 20.00
CA ASN A 52 -9.99 0.16 20.68
C ASN A 52 -10.69 1.24 19.83
N LYS A 53 -10.06 1.68 18.73
CA LYS A 53 -10.63 2.65 17.77
C LYS A 53 -11.36 1.97 16.61
N PHE A 54 -11.29 0.64 16.52
CA PHE A 54 -11.84 -0.16 15.42
C PHE A 54 -12.91 -1.13 15.93
N ASP A 55 -14.00 -1.26 15.18
CA ASP A 55 -15.06 -2.21 15.46
C ASP A 55 -14.58 -3.66 15.24
N LYS A 56 -15.27 -4.66 15.79
CA LYS A 56 -14.89 -6.09 15.70
C LYS A 56 -14.70 -6.53 14.25
N ALA A 57 -15.59 -6.10 13.35
CA ALA A 57 -15.48 -6.38 11.92
C ALA A 57 -14.20 -5.79 11.29
N GLN A 58 -13.76 -4.61 11.74
CA GLN A 58 -12.54 -3.97 11.25
C GLN A 58 -11.28 -4.64 11.82
N GLN A 59 -11.33 -5.14 13.06
CA GLN A 59 -10.23 -5.88 13.65
C GLN A 59 -10.00 -7.22 12.92
N GLU A 60 -11.07 -7.92 12.54
CA GLU A 60 -10.94 -9.14 11.72
C GLU A 60 -10.49 -8.82 10.30
N GLY A 61 -11.09 -7.82 9.66
CA GLY A 61 -10.67 -7.35 8.34
C GLY A 61 -9.22 -6.86 8.33
N GLY A 62 -8.72 -6.32 9.44
CA GLY A 62 -7.36 -5.83 9.57
C GLY A 62 -6.32 -6.95 9.63
N LYS A 63 -6.65 -8.08 10.27
CA LYS A 63 -5.82 -9.29 10.22
C LYS A 63 -5.74 -9.83 8.79
N ALA A 64 -6.86 -9.87 8.08
CA ALA A 64 -6.87 -10.26 6.66
C ALA A 64 -6.04 -9.27 5.82
N ALA A 65 -6.20 -7.97 6.04
CA ALA A 65 -5.42 -6.93 5.36
C ALA A 65 -3.90 -7.08 5.59
N LEU A 66 -3.45 -7.48 6.78
CA LEU A 66 -2.03 -7.79 7.00
C LEU A 66 -1.54 -8.91 6.10
N VAL A 67 -2.27 -10.03 6.05
CA VAL A 67 -1.89 -11.18 5.22
C VAL A 67 -1.89 -10.80 3.74
N LEU A 68 -2.93 -10.09 3.29
CA LEU A 68 -3.01 -9.58 1.92
C LEU A 68 -1.87 -8.62 1.60
N GLY A 69 -1.50 -7.73 2.51
CA GLY A 69 -0.39 -6.81 2.35
C GLY A 69 0.96 -7.52 2.23
N LEU A 70 1.19 -8.59 3.01
CA LEU A 70 2.37 -9.45 2.88
C LEU A 70 2.42 -10.17 1.52
N CYS A 71 1.26 -10.48 0.94
CA CYS A 71 1.13 -11.06 -0.40
C CYS A 71 1.12 -10.02 -1.52
N PHE A 72 1.41 -8.74 -1.24
CA PHE A 72 1.37 -7.65 -2.23
C PHE A 72 -0.03 -7.40 -2.84
N ILE A 73 -1.08 -7.71 -2.09
CA ILE A 73 -2.48 -7.46 -2.49
C ILE A 73 -2.95 -6.16 -1.84
N THR A 74 -2.97 -5.09 -2.62
CA THR A 74 -3.30 -3.74 -2.14
C THR A 74 -4.81 -3.56 -1.92
N GLU A 75 -5.66 -4.38 -2.55
CA GLU A 75 -7.13 -4.30 -2.42
C GLU A 75 -7.64 -4.55 -0.99
N GLY A 76 -6.84 -5.21 -0.14
CA GLY A 76 -7.18 -5.42 1.28
C GLY A 76 -7.46 -4.12 2.06
N ALA A 77 -7.02 -2.97 1.52
CA ALA A 77 -7.26 -1.64 2.08
C ALA A 77 -8.61 -1.00 1.67
N ILE A 78 -9.24 -1.46 0.60
CA ILE A 78 -10.51 -0.91 0.07
C ILE A 78 -11.61 -0.80 1.13
N PRO A 79 -11.93 -1.83 1.94
CA PRO A 79 -13.03 -1.72 2.91
C PRO A 79 -12.77 -0.67 4.00
N PHE A 80 -11.52 -0.38 4.32
CA PHE A 80 -11.15 0.68 5.27
C PHE A 80 -11.28 2.07 4.65
N ALA A 81 -10.82 2.23 3.41
CA ALA A 81 -10.92 3.49 2.68
C ALA A 81 -12.36 3.84 2.30
N ALA A 82 -13.21 2.86 2.02
CA ALA A 82 -14.64 3.09 1.79
C ALA A 82 -15.33 3.66 3.05
N ARG A 83 -14.84 3.33 4.25
CA ARG A 83 -15.39 3.81 5.52
C ARG A 83 -14.86 5.18 5.95
N ASP A 84 -13.56 5.42 5.82
CA ASP A 84 -12.92 6.69 6.21
C ASP A 84 -11.92 7.16 5.13
N PRO A 85 -12.41 7.55 3.94
CA PRO A 85 -11.55 7.89 2.79
C PRO A 85 -10.68 9.10 3.09
N MET A 86 -11.23 10.08 3.82
CA MET A 86 -10.57 11.34 4.14
C MET A 86 -9.33 11.16 5.02
N ARG A 87 -9.25 10.09 5.81
CA ARG A 87 -8.06 9.78 6.61
C ARG A 87 -7.19 8.71 5.98
N VAL A 88 -7.79 7.67 5.41
CA VAL A 88 -7.04 6.52 4.90
C VAL A 88 -6.24 6.88 3.65
N LEU A 89 -6.85 7.56 2.67
CA LEU A 89 -6.17 7.92 1.42
C LEU A 89 -4.93 8.79 1.63
N PRO A 90 -5.00 9.96 2.31
CA PRO A 90 -3.81 10.79 2.49
C PRO A 90 -2.73 10.10 3.32
N CYS A 91 -3.10 9.35 4.36
CA CYS A 91 -2.13 8.56 5.14
C CYS A 91 -1.41 7.52 4.28
N CYS A 92 -2.15 6.79 3.43
CA CYS A 92 -1.56 5.79 2.53
C CYS A 92 -0.68 6.43 1.45
N ILE A 93 -1.08 7.58 0.91
CA ILE A 93 -0.30 8.32 -0.09
C ILE A 93 1.01 8.81 0.51
N VAL A 94 0.96 9.45 1.68
CA VAL A 94 2.16 9.96 2.37
C VAL A 94 3.07 8.79 2.77
N GLY A 95 2.51 7.74 3.37
CA GLY A 95 3.28 6.54 3.73
C GLY A 95 3.94 5.89 2.51
N GLY A 96 3.19 5.72 1.42
CA GLY A 96 3.71 5.18 0.16
C GLY A 96 4.77 6.04 -0.49
N ALA A 97 4.64 7.37 -0.43
CA ALA A 97 5.65 8.30 -0.93
C ALA A 97 6.94 8.20 -0.12
N VAL A 98 6.86 8.13 1.20
CA VAL A 98 8.02 7.94 2.09
C VAL A 98 8.67 6.59 1.82
N THR A 99 7.90 5.50 1.74
CA THR A 99 8.44 4.17 1.43
C THR A 99 9.10 4.13 0.06
N GLY A 100 8.50 4.74 -0.96
CA GLY A 100 9.10 4.86 -2.29
C GLY A 100 10.41 5.64 -2.26
N ALA A 101 10.44 6.79 -1.59
CA ALA A 101 11.65 7.59 -1.43
C ALA A 101 12.77 6.83 -0.68
N MET A 102 12.41 6.11 0.39
CA MET A 102 13.35 5.26 1.12
C MET A 102 13.88 4.11 0.25
N SER A 103 13.02 3.45 -0.52
CA SER A 103 13.43 2.39 -1.45
C SER A 103 14.42 2.89 -2.47
N MET A 104 14.22 4.11 -3.00
CA MET A 104 15.15 4.73 -3.94
C MET A 104 16.45 5.17 -3.27
N ALA A 105 16.40 5.61 -2.01
CA ALA A 105 17.57 6.12 -1.28
C ALA A 105 18.48 5.01 -0.72
N VAL A 106 17.92 3.86 -0.30
CA VAL A 106 18.66 2.75 0.33
C VAL A 106 19.24 1.77 -0.70
N GLY A 107 18.93 1.95 -1.99
CA GLY A 107 19.55 1.21 -3.08
C GLY A 107 18.54 0.42 -3.89
N GLY A 108 17.81 1.12 -4.75
CA GLY A 108 17.16 0.53 -5.90
C GLY A 108 18.12 0.44 -7.10
#